data_AF-A0A1Q4AJN4-F1
#
_entry.id   AF-A0A1Q4AJN4-F1
#
_cell.length_a   1.000
_cell.length_b   1.000
_cell.length_c   1.000
_cell.angle_alpha   90.00
_cell.angle_beta   90.00
_cell.angle_gamma   90.00
#
_symmetry.space_group_name_H-M   'P 1'
#
loop_
_entity.id
_entity.type
_entity.pdbx_description
1 polymer ?
#
loop_
_entity_poly.entity_id
_entity_poly.type
_entity_poly.pdbx_seq_one_letter_code
_entity_poly.pdbx_strand_id
1 'polypeptide(L)'
;MIAPTGRRRAIAKALTALLPMAPYADMEKIRADAGAVHMKTLPPSIAVWLATIAHVRHAHTDYEKLLEEGYDRDSARFFVLAQTNETLTRWRATRLLDADDEDE
;
A
#
# COMPACT_ATOMS: atom_id res chain seq x y z
N MET A 1 6.96 -17.96 21.78
CA MET A 1 6.09 -17.57 20.65
C MET A 1 5.41 -16.25 21.01
N ILE A 2 5.79 -15.14 20.37
CA ILE A 2 5.04 -13.88 20.52
C ILE A 2 3.64 -14.14 19.95
N ALA A 3 2.62 -13.97 20.78
CA ALA A 3 1.24 -14.20 20.37
C ALA A 3 0.93 -13.42 19.07
N PRO A 4 0.11 -13.97 18.15
CA PRO A 4 -0.27 -13.32 16.89
C PRO A 4 -0.88 -11.92 17.07
N THR A 5 -1.31 -11.59 18.30
CA THR A 5 -1.82 -10.29 18.72
C THR A 5 -0.76 -9.17 18.68
N GLY A 6 0.52 -9.47 18.91
CA GLY A 6 1.59 -8.46 18.92
C GLY A 6 1.80 -7.84 17.54
N ARG A 7 1.95 -8.69 16.51
CA ARG A 7 2.08 -8.25 15.12
C ARG A 7 0.82 -7.53 14.63
N ARG A 8 -0.37 -8.08 14.92
CA ARG A 8 -1.65 -7.44 14.54
C ARG A 8 -1.79 -6.03 15.13
N ARG A 9 -1.42 -5.85 16.41
CA ARG A 9 -1.39 -4.53 17.05
C ARG A 9 -0.38 -3.59 16.39
N ALA A 10 0.80 -4.09 16.04
CA ALA A 10 1.82 -3.29 15.36
C ALA A 10 1.39 -2.85 13.95
N ILE A 11 0.73 -3.72 13.18
CA ILE A 11 0.13 -3.39 11.87
C ILE A 11 -0.95 -2.32 12.04
N ALA A 12 -1.87 -2.48 13.00
CA ALA A 12 -2.90 -1.48 13.25
C ALA A 12 -2.31 -0.11 13.61
N LYS A 13 -1.29 -0.07 14.47
CA LYS A 13 -0.57 1.16 14.81
C LYS A 13 0.09 1.80 13.60
N ALA A 14 0.76 1.00 12.76
CA ALA A 14 1.42 1.48 11.55
C ALA A 14 0.41 2.02 10.53
N LEU A 15 -0.76 1.39 10.38
CA LEU A 15 -1.84 1.86 9.50
C LEU A 15 -2.37 3.23 9.93
N THR A 16 -2.69 3.40 11.23
CA THR A 16 -3.17 4.69 11.73
C THR A 16 -2.11 5.78 11.63
N ALA A 17 -0.83 5.43 11.83
CA ALA A 17 0.26 6.37 11.64
C ALA A 17 0.44 6.77 10.18
N LEU A 18 0.33 5.82 9.24
CA LEU A 18 0.54 6.07 7.82
C LEU A 18 -0.66 6.75 7.16
N LEU A 19 -1.89 6.30 7.44
CA LEU A 19 -3.11 6.61 6.68
C LEU A 19 -4.26 7.10 7.59
N PRO A 20 -4.12 8.27 8.24
CA PRO A 20 -5.06 8.72 9.26
C PRO A 20 -6.49 9.00 8.74
N MET A 21 -6.64 9.26 7.43
CA MET A 21 -7.93 9.60 6.81
C MET A 21 -8.37 8.60 5.71
N ALA A 22 -7.72 7.44 5.61
CA ALA A 22 -8.15 6.42 4.64
C ALA A 22 -9.54 5.86 5.02
N PRO A 23 -10.40 5.53 4.03
CA PRO A 23 -11.67 4.89 4.30
C PRO A 23 -11.49 3.53 4.99
N TYR A 24 -12.46 3.17 5.83
CA TYR A 24 -12.41 1.91 6.58
C TYR A 24 -12.29 0.67 5.68
N ALA A 25 -13.02 0.66 4.55
CA ALA A 25 -12.98 -0.46 3.60
C ALA A 25 -11.58 -0.69 3.03
N ASP A 26 -10.88 0.37 2.65
CA ASP A 26 -9.50 0.31 2.18
C ASP A 26 -8.54 -0.12 3.29
N MET A 27 -8.67 0.47 4.49
CA MET A 27 -7.83 0.10 5.63
C MET A 27 -7.96 -1.38 6.02
N GLU A 28 -9.15 -1.99 5.88
CA GLU A 28 -9.35 -3.41 6.17
C GLU A 28 -8.62 -4.30 5.16
N LYS A 29 -8.68 -3.94 3.86
CA LYS A 29 -7.96 -4.66 2.81
C LYS A 29 -6.46 -4.60 3.03
N ILE A 30 -5.91 -3.40 3.22
CA ILE A 30 -4.48 -3.19 3.46
C ILE A 30 -4.03 -3.93 4.74
N ARG A 31 -4.86 -3.94 5.80
CA ARG A 31 -4.55 -4.68 7.03
C ARG A 31 -4.46 -6.18 6.81
N ALA A 32 -5.37 -6.76 6.04
CA ALA A 32 -5.36 -8.18 5.71
C ALA A 32 -4.09 -8.53 4.92
N ASP A 33 -3.77 -7.73 3.91
CA ASP A 33 -2.62 -7.96 3.02
C ASP A 33 -1.28 -7.79 3.74
N ALA A 34 -1.11 -6.73 4.55
CA ALA A 34 0.07 -6.55 5.40
C ALA A 34 0.25 -7.67 6.45
N GLY A 35 -0.84 -8.34 6.79
CA GLY A 35 -0.89 -9.49 7.69
C GLY A 35 -0.61 -10.84 7.02
N ALA A 36 -0.50 -10.89 5.69
CA ALA A 36 -0.35 -12.12 4.93
C ALA A 36 0.93 -12.90 5.31
N VAL A 37 0.92 -14.22 5.08
CA VAL A 37 2.02 -15.11 5.47
C VAL A 37 3.36 -14.71 4.85
N HIS A 38 3.36 -14.31 3.59
CA HIS A 38 4.57 -13.88 2.88
C HIS A 38 5.13 -12.52 3.38
N MET A 39 4.31 -11.72 4.08
CA MET A 39 4.73 -10.44 4.66
C MET A 39 5.30 -10.57 6.09
N LYS A 40 5.24 -11.77 6.70
CA LYS A 40 5.53 -11.97 8.14
C LYS A 40 6.96 -11.62 8.55
N THR A 41 7.92 -11.75 7.64
CA THR A 41 9.34 -11.46 7.87
C THR A 41 9.65 -9.97 7.80
N LEU A 42 8.78 -9.17 7.17
CA LEU A 42 8.96 -7.74 7.05
C LEU A 42 8.55 -7.01 8.34
N PRO A 43 9.23 -5.88 8.67
CA PRO A 43 8.75 -4.95 9.68
C PRO A 43 7.31 -4.52 9.39
N PRO A 44 6.43 -4.38 10.40
CA PRO A 44 5.03 -4.02 10.18
C PRO A 44 4.82 -2.72 9.39
N SER A 45 5.67 -1.71 9.57
CA SER A 45 5.61 -0.46 8.81
C SER A 45 5.87 -0.67 7.31
N ILE A 46 6.84 -1.50 6.97
CA ILE A 46 7.17 -1.83 5.57
C ILE A 46 6.06 -2.69 4.95
N ALA A 47 5.56 -3.70 5.67
CA ALA A 47 4.43 -4.51 5.19
C ALA A 47 3.19 -3.65 4.91
N VAL A 48 2.89 -2.69 5.80
CA VAL A 48 1.78 -1.73 5.61
C VAL A 48 2.04 -0.81 4.42
N TRP A 49 3.26 -0.30 4.26
CA TRP A 49 3.62 0.54 3.10
C TRP A 49 3.41 -0.20 1.77
N LEU A 50 3.99 -1.40 1.63
CA LEU A 50 3.89 -2.20 0.40
C LEU A 50 2.43 -2.59 0.10
N ALA A 51 1.68 -3.03 1.12
CA ALA A 51 0.27 -3.34 0.97
C ALA A 51 -0.56 -2.10 0.57
N THR A 52 -0.22 -0.93 1.10
CA THR A 52 -0.88 0.33 0.74
C THR A 52 -0.64 0.69 -0.71
N ILE A 53 0.61 0.69 -1.17
CA ILE A 53 0.95 1.02 -2.56
C ILE A 53 0.31 0.04 -3.53
N ALA A 54 0.38 -1.26 -3.23
CA ALA A 54 -0.30 -2.27 -4.05
C ALA A 54 -1.81 -2.02 -4.12
N HIS A 55 -2.48 -1.83 -2.97
CA HIS A 55 -3.92 -1.60 -2.92
C HIS A 55 -4.33 -0.34 -3.68
N VAL A 56 -3.66 0.80 -3.43
CA VAL A 56 -3.95 2.06 -4.12
C VAL A 56 -3.76 1.91 -5.63
N ARG A 57 -2.63 1.33 -6.06
CA ARG A 57 -2.36 1.09 -7.48
C ARG A 57 -3.45 0.26 -8.14
N HIS A 58 -3.84 -0.87 -7.56
CA HIS A 58 -4.85 -1.74 -8.16
C HIS A 58 -6.28 -1.18 -8.09
N ALA A 59 -6.66 -0.47 -7.02
CA ALA A 59 -8.06 -0.11 -6.75
C ALA A 59 -8.41 1.36 -7.01
N HIS A 60 -7.43 2.25 -7.03
CA HIS A 60 -7.62 3.71 -7.09
C HIS A 60 -6.88 4.37 -8.26
N THR A 61 -6.36 3.58 -9.20
CA THR A 61 -5.69 4.09 -10.39
C THR A 61 -6.05 3.31 -11.64
N ASP A 62 -5.63 3.82 -12.80
CA ASP A 62 -5.78 3.15 -14.10
C ASP A 62 -4.83 1.94 -14.31
N TYR A 63 -4.15 1.44 -13.27
CA TYR A 63 -3.12 0.41 -13.41
C TYR A 63 -3.62 -0.86 -14.10
N GLU A 64 -4.76 -1.40 -13.66
CA GLU A 64 -5.35 -2.60 -14.26
C GLU A 64 -5.71 -2.38 -15.73
N LYS A 65 -6.25 -1.20 -16.04
CA LYS A 65 -6.59 -0.81 -17.41
C LYS A 65 -5.35 -0.75 -18.31
N LEU A 66 -4.26 -0.16 -17.83
CA LEU A 66 -3.00 -0.10 -18.59
C LEU A 66 -2.44 -1.50 -18.87
N LEU A 67 -2.54 -2.43 -17.91
CA LEU A 67 -2.14 -3.82 -18.14
C LEU A 67 -3.03 -4.51 -19.19
N GLU A 68 -4.35 -4.29 -19.16
CA GLU A 68 -5.28 -4.80 -20.18
C GLU A 68 -5.01 -4.23 -21.58
N GLU A 69 -4.55 -2.98 -21.65
CA GLU A 69 -4.12 -2.31 -22.89
C GLU A 69 -2.75 -2.80 -23.40
N GLY A 70 -2.07 -3.66 -22.65
CA GLY A 70 -0.81 -4.30 -23.05
C GLY A 70 0.46 -3.54 -22.64
N TYR A 71 0.35 -2.54 -21.76
CA TYR A 71 1.52 -1.92 -21.16
C TYR A 71 2.24 -2.91 -20.25
N ASP A 72 3.58 -2.84 -20.23
CA ASP A 72 4.36 -3.57 -19.24
C ASP A 72 4.16 -2.98 -17.83
N ARG A 73 4.59 -3.72 -16.82
CA ARG A 73 4.36 -3.36 -15.42
C ARG A 73 5.09 -2.09 -15.01
N ASP A 74 6.28 -1.84 -15.54
CA ASP A 74 7.11 -0.70 -15.15
C ASP A 74 6.55 0.57 -15.78
N SER A 75 6.18 0.51 -17.07
CA SER A 75 5.42 1.57 -17.73
C SER A 75 4.11 1.88 -17.00
N ALA A 76 3.32 0.86 -16.67
CA ALA A 76 2.04 1.05 -15.99
C ALA A 76 2.22 1.68 -14.60
N ARG A 77 3.26 1.29 -13.84
CA ARG A 77 3.58 1.91 -12.54
C ARG A 77 3.98 3.37 -12.70
N PHE A 78 4.83 3.68 -13.68
CA PHE A 78 5.23 5.04 -13.97
C PHE A 78 4.02 5.94 -14.25
N PHE A 79 3.08 5.49 -15.08
CA PHE A 79 1.90 6.28 -15.44
C PHE A 79 0.93 6.53 -14.27
N VAL A 80 0.80 5.59 -13.34
CA VAL A 80 -0.14 5.72 -12.22
C VAL A 80 0.45 6.35 -10.96
N LEU A 81 1.73 6.71 -10.98
CA LEU A 81 2.43 7.30 -9.83
C LEU A 81 1.71 8.56 -9.32
N ALA A 82 1.30 9.46 -10.23
CA ALA A 82 0.60 10.68 -9.85
C ALA A 82 -0.77 10.39 -9.21
N GLN A 83 -1.54 9.45 -9.77
CA GLN A 83 -2.85 9.04 -9.24
C GLN A 83 -2.71 8.36 -7.85
N THR A 84 -1.64 7.58 -7.68
CA THR A 84 -1.27 6.97 -6.41
C THR A 84 -1.01 8.04 -5.34
N ASN A 85 -0.18 9.03 -5.66
CA ASN A 85 0.14 10.13 -4.74
C ASN A 85 -1.06 11.05 -4.47
N GLU A 86 -1.96 11.23 -5.43
CA GLU A 86 -3.22 11.95 -5.20
C GLU A 86 -4.08 11.23 -4.15
N THR A 87 -4.21 9.91 -4.27
CA THR A 87 -4.96 9.08 -3.30
C THR A 87 -4.32 9.12 -1.91
N LEU A 88 -3.00 8.95 -1.83
CA LEU A 88 -2.25 9.07 -0.57
C LEU A 88 -2.43 10.46 0.07
N THR A 89 -2.36 11.52 -0.72
CA THR A 89 -2.60 12.90 -0.25
C THR A 89 -4.02 13.07 0.29
N ARG A 90 -5.02 12.55 -0.43
CA ARG A 90 -6.44 12.58 0.01
C ARG A 90 -6.63 11.86 1.35
N TRP A 91 -5.92 10.76 1.57
CA TRP A 91 -5.92 10.01 2.83
C TRP A 91 -5.00 10.60 3.90
N ARG A 92 -4.40 11.78 3.64
CA ARG A 92 -3.46 12.46 4.53
C ARG A 92 -2.27 11.57 4.91
N ALA A 93 -1.77 10.81 3.95
CA ALA A 93 -0.68 9.89 4.19
C ALA A 93 0.57 10.64 4.67
N THR A 94 1.30 10.05 5.62
CA THR A 94 2.54 10.65 6.15
C THR A 94 3.77 10.38 5.30
N ARG A 95 3.61 9.61 4.21
CA ARG A 95 4.63 9.29 3.21
C ARG A 95 3.98 9.27 1.84
N LEU A 96 4.67 9.77 0.83
CA LEU A 96 4.31 9.70 -0.58
C LEU A 96 5.27 8.75 -1.32
N LEU A 97 4.84 8.24 -2.47
CA LEU A 97 5.63 7.38 -3.33
C LEU A 97 6.56 8.22 -4.20
N ASP A 98 7.85 7.96 -4.15
CA ASP A 98 8.81 8.53 -5.10
C ASP A 98 8.92 7.64 -6.35
N ALA A 99 9.27 8.23 -7.49
CA ALA A 99 9.49 7.49 -8.74
C ALA A 99 10.73 6.58 -8.63
N ASP A 100 11.72 6.99 -7.85
CA ASP A 100 12.97 6.27 -7.66
C ASP A 100 12.88 5.19 -6.55
N ASP A 101 11.79 5.18 -5.75
CA ASP A 101 11.58 4.25 -4.62
C ASP A 101 11.20 2.81 -5.08
N GLU A 102 10.88 2.59 -6.36
CA GLU A 102 10.40 1.29 -6.87
C GLU A 102 11.51 0.34 -7.38
N ASP A 103 12.75 0.85 -7.54
CA ASP A 103 13.89 0.13 -8.12
C ASP A 103 14.88 -0.45 -7.09
N GLU A 104 14.63 -0.28 -5.78
CA GLU A 104 15.52 -0.73 -4.67
C GLU A 104 14.91 -1.86 -3.82
#